data_AF-A0A174HMJ3-F1
#
_entry.id   AF-A0A174HMJ3-F1
#
_cell.length_a   1.000
_cell.length_b   1.000
_cell.length_c   1.000
_cell.angle_alpha   90.00
_cell.angle_beta   90.00
_cell.angle_gamma   90.00
#
_symmetry.space_group_name_H-M   'P 1'
#
loop_
_entity.id
_entity.type
_entity.pdbx_description
1 polymer ?
#
loop_
_entity_poly.entity_id
_entity_poly.type
_entity_poly.pdbx_seq_one_letter_code
_entity_poly.pdbx_strand_id
1 'polypeptide(L)' 'MPEEKQRKRRIRVEKLDEWIEILKSTEKVNRDSEYFKQNAIPYLEQYVDSLKEAGRKTVVLEDKQ' A
#
# COMPACT_ATOMS: atom_id res chain seq x y z
N MET A 1 31.32 -17.14 9.70
CA MET A 1 30.22 -17.00 8.72
C MET A 1 29.46 -15.74 9.10
N PRO A 2 29.47 -14.64 8.32
CA PRO A 2 28.69 -13.48 8.69
C PRO A 2 27.22 -13.81 8.40
N GLU A 3 26.39 -13.75 9.43
CA GLU A 3 24.94 -13.83 9.30
C GLU A 3 24.49 -12.81 8.25
N GLU A 4 23.98 -13.29 7.11
CA GLU A 4 23.24 -12.45 6.18
C GLU A 4 22.04 -11.89 6.94
N LYS A 5 22.19 -10.69 7.50
CA LYS A 5 21.06 -9.89 7.98
C LYS A 5 20.08 -9.79 6.83
N GLN A 6 19.03 -10.61 6.84
CA GLN A 6 17.97 -10.58 5.85
C GLN A 6 17.51 -9.13 5.75
N ARG A 7 17.82 -8.50 4.62
CA ARG A 7 17.49 -7.11 4.39
C ARG A 7 15.98 -7.05 4.26
N LYS A 8 15.30 -6.63 5.34
CA LYS A 8 13.84 -6.51 5.35
C LYS A 8 13.39 -5.78 4.09
N ARG A 9 12.43 -6.38 3.38
CA ARG A 9 11.92 -5.81 2.12
C ARG A 9 11.26 -4.46 2.44
N ARG A 10 11.40 -3.50 1.53
CA ARG A 10 10.83 -2.15 1.69
C ARG A 10 10.00 -1.79 0.47
N ILE A 11 8.88 -1.12 0.71
CA ILE A 11 8.02 -0.53 -0.32
C ILE A 11 8.19 0.98 -0.27
N ARG A 12 8.32 1.60 -1.43
CA ARG A 12 8.29 3.05 -1.59
C ARG A 12 6.85 3.57 -1.47
N VAL A 13 6.65 4.71 -0.81
CA VAL A 13 5.31 5.27 -0.64
C VAL A 13 4.67 5.58 -1.99
N GLU A 14 5.46 6.01 -2.99
CA GLU A 14 4.97 6.23 -4.35
C GLU A 14 4.39 4.95 -5.00
N LYS A 15 4.87 3.76 -4.57
CA LYS A 15 4.33 2.49 -5.06
C LYS A 15 2.92 2.22 -4.53
N LEU A 16 2.59 2.75 -3.35
CA LEU A 16 1.25 2.67 -2.78
C LEU A 16 0.29 3.58 -3.54
N ASP A 17 0.72 4.80 -3.88
CA ASP A 17 -0.03 5.71 -4.77
C ASP A 17 -0.36 5.02 -6.11
N GLU A 18 0.65 4.38 -6.75
CA GLU A 18 0.44 3.63 -7.99
C GLU A 18 -0.64 2.53 -7.84
N TRP A 19 -0.64 1.79 -6.72
CA TRP A 19 -1.64 0.75 -6.48
C TRP A 19 -3.04 1.33 -6.27
N ILE A 20 -3.16 2.48 -5.60
CA ILE A 20 -4.44 3.17 -5.44
C ILE A 20 -4.99 3.60 -6.80
N GLU A 21 -4.16 4.17 -7.67
CA GLU A 21 -4.57 4.55 -9.03
C GLU A 21 -4.96 3.34 -9.88
N ILE A 22 -4.22 2.23 -9.77
CA ILE A 22 -4.63 0.96 -10.40
C ILE A 22 -6.01 0.54 -9.90
N LEU A 23 -6.27 0.54 -8.59
CA LEU A 23 -7.57 0.19 -8.02
C LEU A 23 -8.68 1.08 -8.58
N LYS A 24 -8.48 2.40 -8.65
CA LYS A 24 -9.45 3.34 -9.26
C LYS A 24 -9.75 3.01 -10.72
N SER A 25 -8.76 2.54 -11.47
CA SER A 25 -8.89 2.19 -12.90
C SER A 25 -9.45 0.79 -13.18
N THR A 26 -9.59 -0.06 -12.15
CA THR A 26 -10.15 -1.42 -12.34
C THR A 26 -11.61 -1.39 -12.72
N GLU A 27 -12.01 -2.30 -13.62
CA GLU A 27 -13.40 -2.47 -14.00
C GLU A 27 -14.30 -2.89 -12.83
N LYS A 28 -15.59 -2.59 -12.96
CA LYS A 28 -16.61 -3.03 -12.00
C LYS A 28 -16.96 -4.49 -12.27
N VAL A 29 -16.60 -5.38 -11.34
CA VAL A 29 -16.90 -6.82 -11.45
C VAL A 29 -18.32 -7.15 -10.93
N ASN A 30 -18.64 -6.75 -9.69
CA ASN A 30 -19.98 -6.88 -9.12
C ASN A 30 -20.27 -5.73 -8.12
N ARG A 31 -21.52 -5.67 -7.62
CA ARG A 31 -21.96 -4.59 -6.73
C ARG A 31 -21.18 -4.57 -5.40
N ASP A 32 -20.98 -5.74 -4.80
CA ASP A 32 -20.38 -5.84 -3.47
C ASP A 32 -18.88 -5.56 -3.52
N SER A 33 -18.17 -6.13 -4.50
CA SER A 33 -16.75 -5.85 -4.72
C SER A 33 -16.50 -4.37 -5.01
N GLU A 34 -17.37 -3.74 -5.80
CA GLU A 34 -17.27 -2.31 -6.10
C GLU A 34 -17.53 -1.48 -4.85
N TYR A 35 -18.53 -1.85 -4.04
CA TYR A 35 -18.79 -1.21 -2.76
C TYR A 35 -17.54 -1.28 -1.84
N PHE A 36 -16.93 -2.46 -1.69
CA PHE A 36 -15.73 -2.60 -0.87
C PHE A 36 -14.55 -1.80 -1.44
N LYS A 37 -14.34 -1.82 -2.76
CA LYS A 37 -13.27 -1.06 -3.42
C LYS A 37 -13.42 0.45 -3.17
N GLN A 38 -14.62 0.98 -3.37
CA GLN A 38 -14.92 2.40 -3.17
C GLN A 38 -14.73 2.83 -1.71
N ASN A 39 -15.06 1.96 -0.75
CA ASN A 39 -14.82 2.24 0.67
C ASN A 39 -13.34 2.10 1.06
N ALA A 40 -12.58 1.19 0.44
CA ALA A 40 -11.17 0.97 0.76
C ALA A 40 -10.25 2.09 0.27
N ILE A 41 -10.52 2.65 -0.92
CA ILE A 41 -9.67 3.68 -1.54
C ILE A 41 -9.43 4.89 -0.60
N PRO A 42 -10.46 5.53 0.01
CA PRO A 42 -10.25 6.66 0.91
C PRO A 42 -9.34 6.33 2.10
N TYR A 43 -9.46 5.13 2.68
CA TYR A 43 -8.60 4.72 3.79
C TYR A 43 -7.15 4.48 3.34
N LEU A 44 -6.94 3.98 2.12
CA LEU A 44 -5.60 3.82 1.55
C LEU A 44 -4.95 5.16 1.23
N GLU A 45 -5.71 6.13 0.71
CA GLU A 45 -5.25 7.50 0.49
C GLU A 45 -4.84 8.16 1.81
N GLN A 46 -5.69 8.09 2.84
CA GLN A 46 -5.38 8.59 4.19
C GLN A 46 -4.13 7.94 4.78
N TYR A 47 -3.93 6.64 4.55
CA TYR A 47 -2.71 5.95 4.98
C TYR A 47 -1.48 6.55 4.30
N VAL A 48 -1.52 6.71 2.97
CA VAL A 48 -0.41 7.30 2.22
C VAL A 48 -0.12 8.74 2.65
N ASP A 49 -1.15 9.55 2.85
CA ASP A 49 -1.01 10.92 3.33
C ASP A 49 -0.36 10.96 4.72
N SER A 50 -0.79 10.10 5.64
CA SER A 50 -0.18 10.00 6.97
C SER A 50 1.31 9.62 6.92
N LEU A 51 1.72 8.79 5.97
CA LEU A 51 3.13 8.44 5.75
C LEU A 51 3.92 9.63 5.22
N LYS A 52 3.36 10.39 4.28
CA LYS A 52 3.96 11.60 3.70
C LYS A 52 4.12 12.68 4.78
N GLU A 53 3.09 12.92 5.58
CA GLU A 53 3.12 13.84 6.72
C GLU A 53 4.18 13.46 7.76
N ALA A 54 4.34 12.16 8.03
CA ALA A 54 5.40 11.64 8.89
C ALA A 54 6.81 11.65 8.25
N GLY A 55 6.96 12.17 7.03
CA GLY A 55 8.22 12.22 6.30
C GLY A 55 8.76 10.85 5.86
N ARG A 56 7.89 9.83 5.80
CA ARG A 56 8.28 8.45 5.44
C ARG A 56 8.29 8.30 3.92
N LYS A 57 9.45 7.93 3.36
CA LYS A 57 9.60 7.58 1.93
C LYS A 57 9.44 6.10 1.65
N THR A 58 9.60 5.25 2.68
CA THR A 58 9.48 3.80 2.56
C THR A 58 8.88 3.18 3.80
N VAL A 59 8.10 2.12 3.62
CA VAL A 59 7.60 1.25 4.69
C VAL A 59 8.26 -0.12 4.61
N VAL A 60 8.45 -0.76 5.77
CA VAL A 60 9.06 -2.09 5.86
C VAL A 60 7.96 -3.13 5.71
N LEU A 61 8.19 -4.11 4.84
CA LEU A 61 7.39 -5.33 4.79
C LEU A 61 7.82 -6.22 5.94
N GLU A 62 6.89 -6.48 6.85
CA GLU A 62 7.07 -7.51 7.85
C GLU A 62 6.74 -8.86 7.21
N ASP A 63 7.70 -9.79 7.27
CA ASP A 63 7.41 -11.17 6.93
C ASP A 63 6.42 -11.70 7.98
N LYS A 64 5.21 -12.06 7.54
CA LYS A 64 4.26 -12.76 8.42
C LYS A 64 4.93 -14.08 8.82
N GLN A 65 5.17 -14.24 10.13
CA GLN A 65 5.59 -15.51 10.72
C GLN A 65 4.52 -16.58 10.57
#